data_AF-A0A951KKG4-F1
#
_entry.id   AF-A0A951KKG4-F1
#
_cell.length_a   1.000
_cell.length_b   1.000
_cell.length_c   1.000
_cell.angle_alpha   90.00
_cell.angle_beta   90.00
_cell.angle_gamma   90.00
#
_symmetry.space_group_name_H-M   'P 1'
#
loop_
_entity.id
_entity.type
_entity.pdbx_description
1 polymer ?
#
loop_
_entity_poly.entity_id
_entity_poly.type
_entity_poly.pdbx_seq_one_letter_code
_entity_poly.pdbx_strand_id
1 'polypeptide(L)'
;MPRLTPKETPDKRPAVSWSSGKEVLGTDRIFKGFFVDVGLEERLDAACDTAGWERGELSHLDGESRTHWLMPTPTPFFVLIQGIPFTTMPALVKTDVSYSGLKAYWPKEGRSVLAFQVLHPDLLAAGYQEPLPVSVKSTSTDDLLAALLKHNAVLDACEAAAAQKGSPRSFEFWEVAVPFGAGTKVARGKELQSPISPIVCVHPAQPDIAYLRKLLAPKVVADIVQQAWPQITSWAADRSQFRSENAEPAAVNGTGR
;
A
#
# COMPACT_ATOMS: atom_id res chain seq x y z
N MET A 1 20.25 7.08 -39.50
CA MET A 1 20.51 7.11 -38.05
C MET A 1 19.77 8.29 -37.45
N PRO A 2 18.52 8.13 -36.99
CA PRO A 2 17.82 9.23 -36.31
C PRO A 2 18.41 9.41 -34.91
N ARG A 3 18.64 10.67 -34.54
CA ARG A 3 19.21 11.11 -33.26
C ARG A 3 18.30 10.74 -32.09
N LEU A 4 18.87 10.15 -31.06
CA LEU A 4 18.27 10.02 -29.73
C LEU A 4 18.07 11.42 -29.14
N THR A 5 16.81 11.85 -29.02
CA THR A 5 16.40 12.95 -28.14
C THR A 5 16.34 12.42 -26.70
N PRO A 6 17.08 12.99 -25.74
CA PRO A 6 16.99 12.56 -24.36
C PRO A 6 15.90 13.34 -23.59
N LYS A 7 14.86 12.61 -23.18
CA LYS A 7 14.27 12.54 -21.82
C LYS A 7 12.82 12.06 -21.92
N GLU A 8 12.67 10.78 -22.27
CA GLU A 8 11.58 10.02 -21.67
C GLU A 8 11.82 10.05 -20.15
N THR A 9 10.87 10.58 -19.40
CA THR A 9 10.87 10.58 -17.94
C THR A 9 11.01 9.13 -17.46
N PRO A 10 12.00 8.79 -16.64
CA PRO A 10 12.08 7.46 -16.05
C PRO A 10 10.95 7.32 -15.02
N ASP A 11 10.16 6.24 -15.16
CA ASP A 11 9.14 5.67 -14.25
C ASP A 11 7.65 5.89 -14.60
N LYS A 12 7.12 5.03 -15.48
CA LYS A 12 5.70 4.93 -15.89
C LYS A 12 4.88 3.86 -15.13
N ARG A 13 5.40 3.26 -14.06
CA ARG A 13 4.70 2.13 -13.41
C ARG A 13 3.59 2.62 -12.47
N PRO A 14 2.40 2.02 -12.51
CA PRO A 14 1.31 2.35 -11.59
C PRO A 14 1.73 2.06 -10.15
N ALA A 15 1.36 2.96 -9.23
CA ALA A 15 1.65 2.81 -7.80
C ALA A 15 0.43 3.19 -6.98
N VAL A 16 0.22 2.42 -5.91
CA VAL A 16 -0.91 2.58 -5.01
C VAL A 16 -0.56 3.60 -3.92
N SER A 17 -1.40 4.61 -3.79
CA SER A 17 -1.22 5.72 -2.85
C SER A 17 -2.38 5.78 -1.84
N TRP A 18 -2.11 6.29 -0.65
CA TRP A 18 -3.12 6.48 0.41
C TRP A 18 -3.57 7.93 0.50
N SER A 19 -4.88 8.14 0.64
CA SER A 19 -5.48 9.43 1.02
C SER A 19 -6.13 9.33 2.40
N SER A 20 -5.83 10.29 3.27
CA SER A 20 -6.43 10.41 4.61
C SER A 20 -7.71 11.27 4.65
N GLY A 21 -8.13 11.80 3.50
CA GLY A 21 -9.30 12.66 3.35
C GLY A 21 -9.14 13.72 2.26
N LYS A 22 -9.26 13.34 0.99
CA LYS A 22 -9.28 14.25 -0.16
C LYS A 22 -10.71 14.45 -0.66
N GLU A 23 -11.05 15.66 -1.08
CA GLU A 23 -12.31 15.91 -1.78
C GLU A 23 -12.31 15.19 -3.13
N VAL A 24 -13.44 14.58 -3.47
CA VAL A 24 -13.70 14.07 -4.82
C VAL A 24 -14.39 15.18 -5.58
N LEU A 25 -13.71 15.77 -6.56
CA LEU A 25 -14.23 16.92 -7.30
C LEU A 25 -15.57 16.62 -7.97
N GLY A 26 -16.45 17.62 -7.96
CA GLY A 26 -17.82 17.49 -8.45
C GLY A 26 -18.76 16.76 -7.51
N THR A 27 -18.35 16.46 -6.27
CA THR A 27 -19.18 15.79 -5.25
C THR A 27 -18.98 16.41 -3.87
N ASP A 28 -19.90 16.15 -2.94
CA ASP A 28 -19.74 16.50 -1.51
C ASP A 28 -18.94 15.45 -0.71
N ARG A 29 -18.26 14.52 -1.40
CA ARG A 29 -17.64 13.33 -0.79
C ARG A 29 -16.17 13.57 -0.46
N ILE A 30 -15.79 13.18 0.76
CA ILE A 30 -14.39 13.08 1.19
C ILE A 30 -13.92 11.63 1.07
N PHE A 31 -12.99 11.39 0.14
CA PHE A 31 -12.36 10.09 -0.06
C PHE A 31 -11.25 9.81 0.95
N LYS A 32 -11.31 8.64 1.57
CA LYS A 32 -10.29 8.10 2.48
C LYS A 32 -10.06 6.65 2.12
N GLY A 33 -8.89 6.33 1.59
CA GLY A 33 -8.69 5.04 0.96
C GLY A 33 -7.43 5.01 0.10
N PHE A 34 -7.20 3.84 -0.48
CA PHE A 34 -6.17 3.67 -1.49
C PHE A 34 -6.68 4.04 -2.87
N PHE A 35 -5.79 4.54 -3.71
CA PHE A 35 -6.10 4.91 -5.08
C PHE A 35 -4.89 4.69 -5.98
N VAL A 36 -5.11 4.61 -7.29
CA VAL A 36 -4.07 4.52 -8.31
C VAL A 36 -4.42 5.39 -9.51
N ASP A 37 -3.41 6.02 -10.12
CA ASP A 37 -3.57 6.89 -11.28
C ASP A 37 -4.23 6.13 -12.45
N VAL A 38 -5.18 6.78 -13.14
CA VAL A 38 -5.74 6.30 -14.42
C VAL A 38 -4.77 6.63 -15.56
N GLY A 39 -4.65 5.74 -16.55
CA GLY A 39 -3.97 6.03 -17.82
C GLY A 39 -2.45 5.79 -17.80
N LEU A 40 -1.90 5.27 -16.70
CA LEU A 40 -0.50 4.84 -16.66
C LEU A 40 -0.27 3.49 -17.34
N GLU A 41 -1.26 2.60 -17.27
CA GLU A 41 -1.18 1.26 -17.84
C GLU A 41 -2.57 0.75 -18.28
N GLU A 42 -2.72 0.52 -19.58
CA GLU A 42 -4.00 0.12 -20.20
C GLU A 42 -4.58 -1.18 -19.63
N ARG A 43 -3.71 -2.17 -19.32
CA ARG A 43 -4.14 -3.45 -18.73
C ARG A 43 -4.67 -3.29 -17.32
N LEU A 44 -4.07 -2.40 -16.53
CA LEU A 44 -4.57 -2.08 -15.19
C LEU A 44 -5.91 -1.36 -15.28
N ASP A 45 -6.02 -0.35 -16.16
CA ASP A 45 -7.27 0.39 -16.35
C ASP A 45 -8.43 -0.53 -16.77
N ALA A 46 -8.19 -1.44 -17.72
CA ALA A 46 -9.19 -2.42 -18.14
C ALA A 46 -9.61 -3.37 -17.01
N ALA A 47 -8.67 -3.76 -16.14
CA ALA A 47 -8.96 -4.60 -14.99
C ALA A 47 -9.76 -3.85 -13.92
N CYS A 48 -9.44 -2.58 -13.66
CA CYS A 48 -10.21 -1.72 -12.77
C CYS A 48 -11.64 -1.49 -13.29
N ASP A 49 -11.81 -1.24 -14.59
CA ASP A 49 -13.13 -1.15 -15.25
C ASP A 49 -13.93 -2.46 -15.06
N THR A 50 -13.29 -3.60 -15.32
CA THR A 50 -13.92 -4.93 -15.16
C THR A 50 -14.29 -5.22 -13.72
N ALA A 51 -13.46 -4.79 -12.76
CA ALA A 51 -13.72 -4.86 -11.33
C ALA A 51 -14.82 -3.89 -10.86
N GLY A 52 -15.27 -2.97 -11.71
CA GLY A 52 -16.28 -1.97 -11.38
C GLY A 52 -15.78 -0.93 -10.37
N TRP A 53 -14.47 -0.67 -10.35
CA TRP A 53 -13.91 0.35 -9.48
C TRP A 53 -14.38 1.74 -9.88
N GLU A 54 -14.55 2.62 -8.89
CA GLU A 54 -15.01 3.98 -9.15
C GLU A 54 -13.84 4.85 -9.63
N ARG A 55 -14.07 5.70 -10.63
CA ARG A 55 -13.15 6.80 -10.97
C ARG A 55 -13.51 8.05 -10.18
N GLY A 56 -12.51 8.71 -9.62
CA GLY A 56 -12.68 9.98 -8.93
C GLY A 56 -11.54 10.94 -9.22
N GLU A 57 -11.87 12.21 -9.37
CA GLU A 57 -10.87 13.26 -9.52
C GLU A 57 -10.49 13.80 -8.14
N LEU A 58 -9.21 13.68 -7.78
CA LEU A 58 -8.69 14.10 -6.48
C LEU A 58 -7.75 15.27 -6.67
N SER A 59 -7.94 16.33 -5.86
CA SER A 59 -7.00 17.46 -5.81
C SER A 59 -5.71 17.09 -5.08
N HIS A 60 -4.60 17.54 -5.62
CA HIS A 60 -3.25 17.32 -5.11
C HIS A 60 -2.64 18.61 -4.57
N LEU A 61 -1.57 18.46 -3.80
CA LEU A 61 -0.89 19.58 -3.15
C LEU A 61 -0.16 20.50 -4.16
N ASP A 62 0.12 20.01 -5.36
CA ASP A 62 0.65 20.79 -6.47
C ASP A 62 -0.41 21.67 -7.15
N GLY A 63 -1.67 21.61 -6.67
CA GLY A 63 -2.80 22.34 -7.23
C GLY A 63 -3.42 21.68 -8.46
N GLU A 64 -2.83 20.59 -8.95
CA GLU A 64 -3.43 19.80 -10.02
C GLU A 64 -4.49 18.87 -9.47
N SER A 65 -5.47 18.57 -10.30
CA SER A 65 -6.43 17.51 -10.04
C SER A 65 -6.22 16.42 -11.09
N ARG A 66 -6.22 15.17 -10.62
CA ARG A 66 -5.96 13.99 -11.47
C ARG A 66 -7.06 12.97 -11.25
N THR A 67 -7.39 12.24 -12.31
CA THR A 67 -8.34 11.13 -12.23
C THR A 67 -7.63 9.89 -11.70
N HIS A 68 -8.24 9.25 -10.71
CA HIS A 68 -7.76 8.03 -10.08
C HIS A 68 -8.84 6.97 -10.09
N TRP A 69 -8.40 5.72 -10.07
CA TRP A 69 -9.21 4.62 -9.59
C TRP A 69 -9.24 4.66 -8.06
N LEU A 70 -10.43 4.83 -7.50
CA LEU A 70 -10.69 4.76 -6.06
C LEU A 70 -10.92 3.30 -5.68
N MET A 71 -10.02 2.75 -4.87
CA MET A 71 -10.13 1.34 -4.47
C MET A 71 -11.29 1.15 -3.49
N PRO A 72 -11.94 -0.04 -3.49
CA PRO A 72 -12.99 -0.36 -2.54
C PRO A 72 -12.47 -0.21 -1.11
N THR A 73 -13.34 0.26 -0.21
CA THR A 73 -13.00 0.44 1.21
C THR A 73 -13.93 -0.42 2.07
N PRO A 74 -13.40 -1.33 2.92
CA PRO A 74 -11.99 -1.59 3.12
C PRO A 74 -11.32 -2.24 1.89
N THR A 75 -10.04 -1.95 1.69
CA THR A 75 -9.24 -2.42 0.55
C THR A 75 -8.53 -3.72 0.93
N PRO A 76 -8.93 -4.88 0.39
CA PRO A 76 -8.24 -6.13 0.63
C PRO A 76 -6.96 -6.23 -0.22
N PHE A 77 -5.82 -6.46 0.43
CA PHE A 77 -4.57 -6.75 -0.27
C PHE A 77 -3.99 -8.09 0.16
N PHE A 78 -3.58 -8.91 -0.80
CA PHE A 78 -2.57 -9.94 -0.54
C PHE A 78 -1.21 -9.22 -0.50
N VAL A 79 -0.65 -9.06 0.69
CA VAL A 79 0.59 -8.30 0.90
C VAL A 79 1.78 -9.23 0.71
N LEU A 80 2.63 -8.94 -0.28
CA LEU A 80 3.67 -9.84 -0.75
C LEU A 80 4.97 -9.67 0.05
N ILE A 81 4.92 -10.02 1.33
CA ILE A 81 6.07 -10.05 2.24
C ILE A 81 6.19 -11.41 2.92
N GLN A 82 7.39 -11.80 3.34
CA GLN A 82 7.57 -12.99 4.18
C GLN A 82 7.13 -12.78 5.63
N GLY A 83 7.05 -11.52 6.06
CA GLY A 83 6.68 -11.13 7.41
C GLY A 83 7.30 -9.79 7.78
N ILE A 84 7.08 -9.39 9.03
CA ILE A 84 7.55 -8.10 9.55
C ILE A 84 8.68 -8.37 10.56
N PRO A 85 9.95 -8.16 10.19
CA PRO A 85 11.08 -8.55 11.04
C PRO A 85 11.23 -7.66 12.28
N PHE A 86 10.70 -6.42 12.25
CA PHE A 86 10.79 -5.48 13.36
C PHE A 86 9.50 -4.68 13.54
N THR A 87 9.17 -4.37 14.79
CA THR A 87 7.90 -3.74 15.16
C THR A 87 7.91 -2.21 15.13
N THR A 88 9.03 -1.59 14.75
CA THR A 88 9.17 -0.12 14.71
C THR A 88 9.90 0.34 13.45
N MET A 89 9.49 1.50 12.90
CA MET A 89 10.18 2.10 11.75
C MET A 89 11.68 2.33 12.00
N PRO A 90 12.13 2.84 13.17
CA PRO A 90 13.55 2.99 13.47
C PRO A 90 14.38 1.71 13.34
N ALA A 91 13.82 0.56 13.74
CA ALA A 91 14.48 -0.72 13.62
C ALA A 91 14.49 -1.21 12.15
N LEU A 92 13.36 -1.09 11.45
CA LEU A 92 13.25 -1.49 10.04
C LEU A 92 14.26 -0.78 9.13
N VAL A 93 14.54 0.50 9.36
CA VAL A 93 15.47 1.25 8.50
C VAL A 93 16.94 1.00 8.82
N LYS A 94 17.27 0.64 10.08
CA LYS A 94 18.65 0.36 10.49
C LYS A 94 19.16 -1.00 10.02
N THR A 95 18.27 -1.86 9.58
CA THR A 95 18.58 -3.22 9.12
C THR A 95 18.19 -3.35 7.65
N ASP A 96 18.89 -4.20 6.91
CA ASP A 96 18.41 -4.59 5.59
C ASP A 96 17.22 -5.55 5.75
N VAL A 97 16.03 -5.09 5.37
CA VAL A 97 14.78 -5.85 5.41
C VAL A 97 14.30 -6.25 4.02
N SER A 98 15.07 -5.95 2.97
CA SER A 98 14.66 -6.18 1.57
C SER A 98 14.41 -7.65 1.24
N TYR A 99 15.11 -8.56 1.92
CA TYR A 99 14.90 -10.01 1.79
C TYR A 99 13.47 -10.44 2.10
N SER A 100 12.75 -9.67 2.91
CA SER A 100 11.35 -9.96 3.28
C SER A 100 10.34 -9.41 2.28
N GLY A 101 10.77 -8.73 1.22
CA GLY A 101 9.90 -8.00 0.29
C GLY A 101 9.46 -6.62 0.79
N LEU A 102 9.90 -6.21 1.97
CA LEU A 102 9.63 -4.91 2.58
C LEU A 102 10.73 -3.90 2.23
N LYS A 103 10.31 -2.68 1.86
CA LYS A 103 11.19 -1.52 1.67
C LYS A 103 10.96 -0.51 2.78
N ALA A 104 11.99 -0.26 3.58
CA ALA A 104 11.96 0.74 4.65
C ALA A 104 13.22 1.60 4.62
N TYR A 105 13.09 2.92 4.55
CA TYR A 105 14.24 3.84 4.59
C TYR A 105 13.87 5.27 5.02
N TRP A 106 14.88 6.02 5.46
CA TRP A 106 14.84 7.48 5.57
C TRP A 106 15.70 8.08 4.46
N PRO A 107 15.12 8.82 3.50
CA PRO A 107 15.91 9.65 2.60
C PRO A 107 16.67 10.70 3.42
N LYS A 108 17.87 11.09 2.97
CA LYS A 108 18.79 12.00 3.68
C LYS A 108 18.15 13.32 4.15
N GLU A 109 17.18 13.83 3.40
CA GLU A 109 16.42 15.06 3.69
C GLU A 109 14.90 14.79 3.65
N GLY A 110 14.51 13.54 3.84
CA GLY A 110 13.14 13.08 3.59
C GLY A 110 12.45 12.50 4.82
N ARG A 111 11.17 12.23 4.60
CA ARG A 111 10.30 11.52 5.53
C ARG A 111 10.57 10.01 5.47
N SER A 112 10.28 9.29 6.55
CA SER A 112 10.29 7.82 6.51
C SER A 112 9.46 7.32 5.33
N VAL A 113 9.89 6.22 4.72
CA VAL A 113 9.16 5.51 3.67
C VAL A 113 8.99 4.07 4.10
N LEU A 114 7.77 3.55 3.96
CA LEU A 114 7.44 2.14 4.09
C LEU A 114 6.70 1.72 2.82
N ALA A 115 7.21 0.70 2.14
CA ALA A 115 6.64 0.22 0.90
C ALA A 115 6.77 -1.30 0.76
N PHE A 116 5.84 -1.90 0.02
CA PHE A 116 5.79 -3.32 -0.32
C PHE A 116 4.98 -3.49 -1.61
N GLN A 117 4.93 -4.71 -2.14
CA GLN A 117 4.06 -5.02 -3.28
C GLN A 117 2.81 -5.77 -2.83
N VAL A 118 1.72 -5.61 -3.57
CA VAL A 118 0.43 -6.25 -3.30
C VAL A 118 -0.19 -6.84 -4.55
N LEU A 119 -1.08 -7.81 -4.36
CA LEU A 119 -2.11 -8.17 -5.33
C LEU A 119 -3.48 -7.81 -4.75
N HIS A 120 -4.40 -7.39 -5.61
CA HIS A 120 -5.78 -7.12 -5.22
C HIS A 120 -6.71 -8.24 -5.72
N PRO A 121 -7.61 -8.81 -4.87
CA PRO A 121 -8.54 -9.87 -5.27
C PRO A 121 -9.36 -9.54 -6.53
N ASP A 122 -9.97 -8.36 -6.60
CA ASP A 122 -10.79 -7.97 -7.76
C ASP A 122 -9.97 -7.87 -9.06
N LEU A 123 -8.74 -7.37 -8.98
CA LEU A 123 -7.85 -7.29 -10.13
C LEU A 123 -7.42 -8.68 -10.60
N LEU A 124 -7.15 -9.60 -9.68
CA LEU A 124 -6.88 -11.00 -10.00
C LEU A 124 -8.09 -11.66 -10.68
N ALA A 125 -9.30 -11.39 -10.19
CA ALA A 125 -10.55 -11.88 -10.79
C ALA A 125 -10.78 -11.30 -12.19
N ALA A 126 -10.33 -10.07 -12.44
CA ALA A 126 -10.31 -9.42 -13.76
C ALA A 126 -9.12 -9.85 -14.64
N GLY A 127 -8.24 -10.75 -14.17
CA GLY A 127 -7.10 -11.28 -14.93
C GLY A 127 -5.81 -10.45 -14.85
N TYR A 128 -5.76 -9.42 -14.01
CA TYR A 128 -4.55 -8.64 -13.76
C TYR A 128 -3.75 -9.23 -12.59
N GLN A 129 -2.56 -9.74 -12.91
CA GLN A 129 -1.72 -10.52 -11.99
C GLN A 129 -0.41 -9.84 -11.62
N GLU A 130 -0.19 -8.61 -12.08
CA GLU A 130 1.07 -7.90 -11.85
C GLU A 130 1.09 -7.28 -10.44
N PRO A 131 2.13 -7.51 -9.62
CA PRO A 131 2.22 -6.90 -8.31
C PRO A 131 2.26 -5.37 -8.38
N LEU A 132 1.38 -4.72 -7.62
CA LEU A 132 1.32 -3.27 -7.52
C LEU A 132 2.14 -2.79 -6.31
N PRO A 133 3.05 -1.81 -6.47
CA PRO A 133 3.77 -1.27 -5.34
C PRO A 133 2.87 -0.31 -4.54
N VAL A 134 2.81 -0.51 -3.22
CA VAL A 134 2.19 0.38 -2.24
C VAL A 134 3.30 1.12 -1.52
N SER A 135 3.17 2.43 -1.32
CA SER A 135 4.14 3.23 -0.58
C SER A 135 3.46 4.31 0.24
N VAL A 136 3.85 4.43 1.51
CA VAL A 136 3.44 5.52 2.39
C VAL A 136 4.65 6.21 2.99
N LYS A 137 4.45 7.46 3.42
CA LYS A 137 5.52 8.31 3.93
C LYS A 137 5.16 8.96 5.27
N SER A 138 6.18 9.38 6.01
CA SER A 138 6.03 10.18 7.22
C SER A 138 5.16 9.48 8.28
N THR A 139 4.25 10.21 8.91
CA THR A 139 3.36 9.74 9.98
C THR A 139 2.53 8.50 9.60
N SER A 140 2.22 8.30 8.32
CA SER A 140 1.48 7.11 7.88
C SER A 140 2.32 5.83 7.87
N THR A 141 3.66 5.91 7.96
CA THR A 141 4.52 4.72 8.02
C THR A 141 4.31 3.91 9.29
N ASP A 142 4.18 4.58 10.44
CA ASP A 142 3.91 3.91 11.72
C ASP A 142 2.48 3.34 11.75
N ASP A 143 1.50 4.06 11.19
CA ASP A 143 0.11 3.58 11.07
C ASP A 143 0.03 2.31 10.19
N LEU A 144 0.70 2.31 9.03
CA LEU A 144 0.74 1.14 8.15
C LEU A 144 1.50 -0.03 8.78
N LEU A 145 2.62 0.22 9.46
CA LEU A 145 3.35 -0.82 10.19
C LEU A 145 2.49 -1.44 11.28
N ALA A 146 1.78 -0.63 12.07
CA ALA A 146 0.85 -1.13 13.09
C ALA A 146 -0.29 -1.95 12.46
N ALA A 147 -0.81 -1.54 11.30
CA ALA A 147 -1.82 -2.29 10.57
C ALA A 147 -1.29 -3.66 10.10
N LEU A 148 -0.07 -3.72 9.57
CA LEU A 148 0.58 -4.97 9.18
C LEU A 148 0.84 -5.87 10.40
N LEU A 149 1.31 -5.32 11.52
CA LEU A 149 1.53 -6.10 12.76
C LEU A 149 0.23 -6.68 13.31
N LYS A 150 -0.88 -5.94 13.22
CA LYS A 150 -2.21 -6.46 13.59
C LYS A 150 -2.61 -7.66 12.72
N HIS A 151 -2.17 -7.72 11.46
CA HIS A 151 -2.44 -8.86 10.59
C HIS A 151 -1.73 -10.15 11.05
N ASN A 152 -0.54 -10.08 11.65
CA ASN A 152 0.13 -11.27 12.19
C ASN A 152 -0.76 -12.02 13.19
N ALA A 153 -1.47 -11.31 14.06
CA ALA A 153 -2.40 -11.93 15.02
C ALA A 153 -3.56 -12.68 14.33
N VAL A 154 -3.90 -12.34 13.08
CA VAL A 154 -4.90 -13.05 12.28
C VAL A 154 -4.30 -14.30 11.65
N LEU A 155 -3.04 -14.25 11.21
CA LEU A 155 -2.32 -15.45 10.77
C LEU A 155 -2.20 -16.46 11.91
N ASP A 156 -1.85 -16.02 13.12
CA ASP A 156 -1.82 -16.85 14.33
C ASP A 156 -3.19 -17.51 14.59
N ALA A 157 -4.28 -16.77 14.40
CA ALA A 157 -5.64 -17.30 14.54
C ALA A 157 -5.98 -18.35 13.45
N CYS A 158 -5.49 -18.16 12.21
CA CYS A 158 -5.60 -19.16 11.14
C CYS A 158 -4.83 -20.44 11.50
N GLU A 159 -3.60 -20.32 12.00
CA GLU A 159 -2.77 -21.45 12.43
C GLU A 159 -3.43 -22.23 13.57
N ALA A 160 -3.93 -21.53 14.59
CA ALA A 160 -4.67 -22.13 15.70
C ALA A 160 -5.93 -22.87 15.21
N ALA A 161 -6.68 -22.28 14.28
CA ALA A 161 -7.86 -22.92 13.70
C ALA A 161 -7.51 -24.16 12.86
N ALA A 162 -6.38 -24.14 12.14
CA ALA A 162 -5.89 -25.28 11.37
C ALA A 162 -5.41 -26.43 12.30
N ALA A 163 -4.73 -26.09 13.40
CA ALA A 163 -4.32 -27.06 14.41
C ALA A 163 -5.51 -27.73 15.11
N GLN A 164 -6.54 -26.96 15.47
CA GLN A 164 -7.79 -27.49 16.07
C GLN A 164 -8.52 -28.48 15.14
N LYS A 165 -8.35 -28.35 13.83
CA LYS A 165 -8.90 -29.28 12.82
C LYS A 165 -8.00 -30.47 12.51
N GLY A 166 -6.87 -30.62 13.20
CA GLY A 166 -5.92 -31.71 12.98
C GLY A 166 -5.06 -31.53 11.74
N SER A 167 -4.91 -30.30 11.23
CA SER A 167 -3.99 -29.98 10.13
C SER A 167 -3.10 -28.78 10.48
N PRO A 168 -2.24 -28.88 11.52
CA PRO A 168 -1.34 -27.79 11.88
C PRO A 168 -0.44 -27.41 10.70
N ARG A 169 -0.36 -26.11 10.41
CA ARG A 169 0.54 -25.53 9.41
C ARG A 169 0.76 -24.07 9.74
N SER A 170 1.84 -23.49 9.21
CA SER A 170 2.04 -22.05 9.19
C SER A 170 1.26 -21.39 8.06
N PHE A 171 1.01 -20.10 8.17
CA PHE A 171 0.48 -19.27 7.08
C PHE A 171 1.51 -18.23 6.64
N GLU A 172 1.71 -18.12 5.34
CA GLU A 172 2.49 -17.03 4.75
C GLU A 172 1.66 -15.73 4.76
N PHE A 173 2.32 -14.58 4.80
CA PHE A 173 1.64 -13.29 4.95
C PHE A 173 0.66 -12.98 3.80
N TRP A 174 0.97 -13.42 2.59
CA TRP A 174 0.11 -13.23 1.42
C TRP A 174 -1.06 -14.23 1.33
N GLU A 175 -1.10 -15.28 2.16
CA GLU A 175 -2.16 -16.29 2.09
C GLU A 175 -3.51 -15.80 2.65
N VAL A 176 -3.52 -14.69 3.38
CA VAL A 176 -4.74 -14.04 3.88
C VAL A 176 -4.71 -12.57 3.46
N ALA A 177 -5.78 -12.10 2.81
CA ALA A 177 -5.87 -10.69 2.47
C ALA A 177 -5.95 -9.82 3.73
N VAL A 178 -5.16 -8.75 3.76
CA VAL A 178 -5.21 -7.69 4.76
C VAL A 178 -6.25 -6.66 4.33
N PRO A 179 -7.37 -6.48 5.06
CA PRO A 179 -8.33 -5.45 4.75
C PRO A 179 -7.85 -4.14 5.41
N PHE A 180 -7.37 -3.21 4.59
CA PHE A 180 -7.01 -1.89 5.06
C PHE A 180 -8.19 -0.93 4.99
N GLY A 181 -8.29 -0.02 5.94
CA GLY A 181 -9.33 1.00 5.95
C GLY A 181 -8.89 2.26 6.67
N ALA A 182 -9.77 3.25 6.68
CA ALA A 182 -9.57 4.49 7.41
C ALA A 182 -9.97 4.31 8.88
N GLY A 183 -9.04 4.57 9.79
CA GLY A 183 -9.31 4.60 11.22
C GLY A 183 -10.03 5.88 11.66
N THR A 184 -10.34 5.93 12.95
CA THR A 184 -10.90 7.13 13.60
C THR A 184 -9.96 8.32 13.41
N LYS A 185 -10.54 9.50 13.12
CA LYS A 185 -9.75 10.73 12.94
C LYS A 185 -8.89 11.01 14.17
N VAL A 186 -7.62 11.31 13.94
CA VAL A 186 -6.66 11.74 14.96
C VAL A 186 -6.03 13.06 14.55
N ALA A 187 -5.70 13.91 15.53
CA ALA A 187 -4.97 15.14 15.30
C ALA A 187 -3.46 14.83 15.23
N ARG A 188 -2.79 15.28 14.17
CA ARG A 188 -1.34 15.04 13.95
C ARG A 188 -0.62 16.29 13.50
N GLY A 189 0.58 16.49 14.01
CA GLY A 189 1.45 17.64 13.75
C GLY A 189 2.06 18.16 15.05
N LYS A 190 3.28 18.74 14.97
CA LYS A 190 3.98 19.25 16.17
C LYS A 190 3.48 20.64 16.58
N GLU A 191 3.29 21.54 15.62
CA GLU A 191 2.90 22.93 15.86
C GLU A 191 1.47 23.22 15.37
N LEU A 192 1.14 22.74 14.16
CA LEU A 192 -0.22 22.76 13.60
C LEU A 192 -0.74 21.34 13.52
N GLN A 193 -1.82 21.06 14.25
CA GLN A 193 -2.46 19.76 14.19
C GLN A 193 -3.50 19.71 13.08
N SER A 194 -3.34 18.77 12.15
CA SER A 194 -4.32 18.48 11.11
C SER A 194 -5.07 17.19 11.45
N PRO A 195 -6.40 17.14 11.24
CA PRO A 195 -7.16 15.91 11.40
C PRO A 195 -6.83 14.94 10.25
N ILE A 196 -6.29 13.77 10.57
CA ILE A 196 -6.03 12.71 9.60
C ILE A 196 -6.81 11.44 9.96
N SER A 197 -7.21 10.68 8.95
CA SER A 197 -7.70 9.32 9.15
C SER A 197 -6.53 8.35 8.92
N PRO A 198 -6.04 7.65 9.95
CA PRO A 198 -4.88 6.77 9.84
C PRO A 198 -5.23 5.50 9.06
N ILE A 199 -4.23 4.84 8.49
CA ILE A 199 -4.39 3.51 7.90
C ILE A 199 -4.53 2.51 9.04
N VAL A 200 -5.56 1.68 9.00
CA VAL A 200 -5.75 0.60 9.99
C VAL A 200 -6.04 -0.71 9.29
N CYS A 201 -5.63 -1.81 9.91
CA CYS A 201 -6.10 -3.13 9.55
C CYS A 201 -7.47 -3.35 10.22
N VAL A 202 -8.52 -3.54 9.42
CA VAL A 202 -9.92 -3.62 9.89
C VAL A 202 -10.39 -5.04 10.13
N HIS A 203 -9.47 -6.01 10.28
CA HIS A 203 -9.85 -7.32 10.80
C HIS A 203 -10.65 -7.16 12.12
N PRO A 204 -11.73 -7.94 12.29
CA PRO A 204 -12.44 -8.01 13.57
C PRO A 204 -11.49 -8.52 14.65
N ALA A 205 -11.76 -8.15 15.90
CA ALA A 205 -10.90 -8.56 17.03
C ALA A 205 -10.83 -10.08 17.21
N GLN A 206 -11.89 -10.79 16.84
CA GLN A 206 -11.99 -12.26 16.86
C GLN A 206 -12.56 -12.73 15.53
N PRO A 207 -11.73 -12.93 14.49
CA PRO A 207 -12.20 -13.42 13.20
C PRO A 207 -12.66 -14.87 13.32
N ASP A 208 -13.89 -15.16 12.88
CA ASP A 208 -14.36 -16.54 12.79
C ASP A 208 -13.87 -17.22 11.50
N ILE A 209 -14.04 -18.54 11.42
CA ILE A 209 -13.60 -19.34 10.27
C ILE A 209 -14.32 -18.93 8.97
N ALA A 210 -15.59 -18.49 9.06
CA ALA A 210 -16.35 -18.09 7.87
C ALA A 210 -15.81 -16.78 7.29
N TYR A 211 -15.39 -15.85 8.15
CA TYR A 211 -14.70 -14.63 7.79
C TYR A 211 -13.33 -14.93 7.18
N LEU A 212 -12.49 -15.74 7.85
CA LEU A 212 -11.14 -16.05 7.37
C LEU A 212 -11.15 -16.72 5.99
N ARG A 213 -12.10 -17.63 5.74
CA ARG A 213 -12.27 -18.28 4.44
C ARG A 213 -12.49 -17.33 3.28
N LYS A 214 -13.16 -16.19 3.50
CA LYS A 214 -13.40 -15.18 2.45
C LYS A 214 -12.14 -14.42 2.06
N LEU A 215 -11.12 -14.44 2.90
CA LEU A 215 -9.87 -13.71 2.72
C LEU A 215 -8.72 -14.60 2.28
N LEU A 216 -8.92 -15.91 2.18
CA LEU A 216 -7.87 -16.83 1.74
C LEU A 216 -7.50 -16.54 0.30
N ALA A 217 -6.19 -16.46 0.05
CA ALA A 217 -5.66 -16.27 -1.26
C ALA A 217 -5.97 -17.48 -2.16
N PRO A 218 -6.39 -17.26 -3.42
CA PRO A 218 -6.42 -18.33 -4.40
C PRO A 218 -5.00 -18.79 -4.71
N LYS A 219 -4.85 -20.04 -5.17
CA LYS A 219 -3.54 -20.65 -5.47
C LYS A 219 -2.66 -19.79 -6.38
N VAL A 220 -3.26 -19.08 -7.35
CA VAL A 220 -2.54 -18.21 -8.28
C VAL A 220 -1.68 -17.15 -7.57
N VAL A 221 -2.07 -16.70 -6.36
CA VAL A 221 -1.25 -15.77 -5.56
C VAL A 221 0.08 -16.41 -5.18
N ALA A 222 0.09 -17.66 -4.72
CA ALA A 222 1.32 -18.36 -4.37
C ALA A 222 2.20 -18.58 -5.60
N ASP A 223 1.61 -18.92 -6.74
CA ASP A 223 2.34 -19.10 -8.01
C ASP A 223 3.00 -17.77 -8.46
N ILE A 224 2.27 -16.65 -8.38
CA ILE A 224 2.79 -15.29 -8.67
C ILE A 224 3.94 -14.94 -7.72
N VAL A 225 3.77 -15.14 -6.41
CA VAL A 225 4.80 -14.82 -5.42
C VAL A 225 6.06 -15.63 -5.68
N GLN A 226 5.94 -16.94 -5.90
CA GLN A 226 7.08 -17.81 -6.17
C GLN A 226 7.85 -17.37 -7.41
N GLN A 227 7.15 -16.96 -8.47
CA GLN A 227 7.77 -16.48 -9.71
C GLN A 227 8.40 -15.09 -9.55
N ALA A 228 7.75 -14.19 -8.83
CA ALA A 228 8.14 -12.78 -8.72
C ALA A 228 9.09 -12.49 -7.54
N TRP A 229 9.34 -13.45 -6.65
CA TRP A 229 10.10 -13.21 -5.41
C TRP A 229 11.49 -12.58 -5.62
N PRO A 230 12.31 -13.04 -6.61
CA PRO A 230 13.59 -12.38 -6.88
C PRO A 230 13.43 -10.90 -7.27
N GLN A 231 12.39 -10.56 -8.02
CA GLN A 231 12.09 -9.19 -8.43
C GLN A 231 11.52 -8.37 -7.27
N ILE A 232 10.66 -8.95 -6.43
CA ILE A 232 10.12 -8.31 -5.22
C ILE A 232 11.24 -7.88 -4.28
N THR A 233 12.16 -8.81 -3.98
CA THR A 233 13.29 -8.54 -3.07
C THR A 233 14.31 -7.58 -3.68
N SER A 234 14.61 -7.72 -4.98
CA SER A 234 15.47 -6.76 -5.71
C SER A 234 14.86 -5.36 -5.74
N TRP A 235 13.56 -5.24 -6.01
CA TRP A 235 12.84 -3.97 -5.93
C TRP A 235 12.86 -3.40 -4.52
N ALA A 236 12.70 -4.23 -3.48
CA ALA A 236 12.73 -3.78 -2.09
C ALA A 236 14.11 -3.26 -1.66
N ALA A 237 15.19 -3.84 -2.19
CA ALA A 237 16.56 -3.40 -1.97
C ALA A 237 16.86 -2.06 -2.68
N ASP A 238 16.18 -1.76 -3.78
CA ASP A 238 16.35 -0.50 -4.51
C ASP A 238 15.74 0.70 -3.77
N ARG A 239 16.60 1.59 -3.29
CA ARG A 239 16.21 2.81 -2.56
C ARG A 239 16.10 4.05 -3.44
N SER A 240 16.31 3.92 -4.75
CA SER A 240 16.50 5.05 -5.66
C SER A 240 15.22 5.70 -6.19
N GLN A 241 14.06 5.06 -6.08
CA GLN A 241 12.88 5.48 -6.85
C GLN A 241 11.57 5.30 -6.10
N PHE A 242 10.87 6.40 -5.82
CA PHE A 242 9.42 6.39 -5.71
C PHE A 242 8.83 7.80 -5.91
N ARG A 243 7.89 7.94 -6.86
CA ARG A 243 7.09 9.16 -7.05
C ARG A 243 6.38 9.52 -5.74
N SER A 244 6.40 10.79 -5.40
CA SER A 244 5.86 11.34 -4.16
C SER A 244 4.66 12.24 -4.46
N GLU A 245 3.49 11.92 -3.94
CA GLU A 245 2.39 12.89 -3.83
C GLU A 245 2.28 13.51 -2.42
N ASN A 246 3.32 13.35 -1.59
CA ASN A 246 3.42 13.96 -0.25
C ASN A 246 4.72 14.76 -0.04
N ALA A 247 5.28 15.32 -1.12
CA ALA A 247 6.36 16.29 -1.01
C ALA A 247 5.79 17.58 -0.39
N GLU A 248 6.09 17.81 0.89
CA GLU A 248 5.99 19.16 1.43
C GLU A 248 6.96 20.05 0.65
N PRO A 249 6.58 21.26 0.23
CA PRO A 249 7.57 22.25 -0.12
C PRO A 249 8.42 22.48 1.14
N ALA A 250 9.74 22.36 1.00
CA ALA A 250 10.67 22.81 2.02
C ALA A 250 10.27 24.24 2.41
N ALA A 251 10.04 24.48 3.70
CA ALA A 251 9.75 25.81 4.19
C ALA A 251 10.86 26.74 3.71
N VAL A 252 10.51 27.66 2.80
CA VAL A 252 11.37 28.77 2.43
C VAL A 252 11.46 29.62 3.69
N ASN A 253 12.57 29.49 4.42
CA ASN A 253 12.91 30.39 5.52
C ASN A 253 13.18 31.78 4.93
N GLY A 254 12.10 32.51 4.68
CA GLY A 254 12.12 33.94 4.47
C GLY A 254 12.28 34.63 5.81
N THR A 255 13.52 34.85 6.23
CA THR A 255 13.81 35.94 7.18
C THR A 255 14.67 36.96 6.46
N GLY A 256 13.98 37.89 5.80
CA GLY A 256 14.52 39.22 5.59
C GLY A 256 14.55 39.94 6.93
N ARG A 257 15.75 40.37 7.33
CA ARG A 257 16.01 41.67 7.93
C ARG A 257 17.38 42.12 7.46
#